data_AF-A0A950FH54-F1
#
_entry.id   AF-A0A950FH54-F1
#
_cell.length_a   1.000
_cell.length_b   1.000
_cell.length_c   1.000
_cell.angle_alpha   90.00
_cell.angle_beta   90.00
_cell.angle_gamma   90.00
#
_symmetry.space_group_name_H-M   'P 1'
#
loop_
_entity.id
_entity.type
_entity.pdbx_description
1 polymer ?
#
loop_
_entity_poly.entity_id
_entity_poly.type
_entity_poly.pdbx_seq_one_letter_code
_entity_poly.pdbx_strand_id
1 'polypeptide(L)'
;MNAWLMWLKMPLVAISLLVASSTVVRAALGEGADSIVADQQEMGGKIERIPNAGYTTNEILVPSGTLIREYVSPGGRVFAVSWRGPTTPNLANLLGSYFQQIQAAALAHRPGLSGPATVVAGNVIFHSGGHMGNFWGRAVVSSLVPEGVDEADLK
;
A
#
# COMPACT_ATOMS: atom_id res chain seq x y z
N MET A 1 8.96 -45.44 -54.18
CA MET A 1 10.38 -45.06 -54.11
C MET A 1 10.45 -43.55 -54.31
N ASN A 2 10.80 -42.83 -53.22
CA ASN A 2 11.42 -41.50 -53.12
C ASN A 2 10.89 -40.33 -53.98
N ALA A 3 10.69 -39.11 -53.47
CA ALA A 3 10.46 -38.49 -52.17
C ALA A 3 10.42 -36.95 -52.45
N TRP A 4 10.16 -36.16 -51.41
CA TRP A 4 10.55 -34.74 -51.30
C TRP A 4 9.56 -33.64 -51.75
N LEU A 5 8.73 -33.24 -50.78
CA LEU A 5 8.67 -31.89 -50.18
C LEU A 5 8.44 -30.67 -51.10
N MET A 6 7.20 -30.14 -51.06
CA MET A 6 6.87 -28.71 -51.24
C MET A 6 5.73 -28.37 -50.25
N TRP A 7 6.01 -28.16 -48.96
CA TRP A 7 6.20 -26.85 -48.32
C TRP A 7 5.34 -25.72 -48.90
N LEU A 8 4.04 -25.78 -48.61
CA LEU A 8 3.18 -24.59 -48.60
C LEU A 8 3.63 -23.71 -47.42
N LYS A 9 4.28 -22.59 -47.73
CA LYS A 9 4.70 -21.57 -46.77
C LYS A 9 3.45 -20.95 -46.13
N MET A 10 3.00 -21.47 -44.99
CA MET A 10 2.10 -20.74 -44.10
C MET A 10 2.95 -19.82 -43.21
N PRO A 11 2.77 -18.49 -43.24
CA PRO A 11 3.38 -17.65 -42.24
C PRO A 11 2.72 -17.97 -40.89
N LEU A 12 3.50 -18.53 -39.96
CA LEU A 12 3.16 -18.54 -38.54
C LEU A 12 2.99 -17.08 -38.11
N VAL A 13 1.74 -16.64 -37.96
CA VAL A 13 1.42 -15.44 -37.20
C VAL A 13 1.73 -15.78 -35.75
N ALA A 14 2.93 -15.42 -35.31
CA ALA A 14 3.29 -15.43 -33.91
C ALA A 14 2.41 -14.38 -33.22
N ILE A 15 1.33 -14.85 -32.57
CA ILE A 15 0.62 -14.04 -31.58
C ILE A 15 1.59 -13.91 -30.42
N SER A 16 2.37 -12.83 -30.42
CA SER A 16 3.07 -12.37 -29.23
C SER A 16 1.99 -12.05 -28.20
N LEU A 17 1.74 -12.99 -27.30
CA LEU A 17 1.09 -12.70 -26.03
C LEU A 17 2.03 -11.73 -25.31
N LEU A 18 1.80 -10.42 -25.49
CA LEU A 18 2.25 -9.44 -24.52
C LEU A 18 1.51 -9.79 -23.24
N VAL A 19 2.14 -10.63 -22.40
CA VAL A 19 1.81 -10.67 -20.99
C VAL A 19 2.22 -9.31 -20.46
N ALA A 20 1.29 -8.35 -20.56
CA ALA A 20 1.32 -7.16 -19.75
C ALA A 20 1.41 -7.67 -18.32
N SER A 21 2.63 -7.65 -17.79
CA SER A 21 2.86 -7.92 -16.40
C SER A 21 2.20 -6.73 -15.71
N SER A 22 0.93 -6.91 -15.34
CA SER A 22 0.22 -5.97 -14.49
C SER A 22 1.05 -5.91 -13.23
N THR A 23 1.94 -4.92 -13.16
CA THR A 23 2.55 -4.55 -11.90
C THR A 23 1.37 -4.24 -11.01
N VAL A 24 1.15 -5.08 -10.01
CA VAL A 24 0.15 -4.86 -8.97
C VAL A 24 0.63 -3.62 -8.24
N VAL A 25 0.25 -2.45 -8.75
CA VAL A 25 0.38 -1.19 -8.05
C VAL A 25 -0.64 -1.33 -6.93
N ARG A 26 -0.13 -1.34 -5.70
CA ARG A 26 -0.91 -1.35 -4.46
C ARG A 26 -1.13 0.08 -4.01
N ALA A 27 -2.16 0.31 -3.21
CA ALA A 27 -2.44 1.60 -2.58
C ALA A 27 -1.50 1.84 -1.41
N ALA A 28 -0.21 1.66 -1.68
CA ALA A 28 0.82 2.06 -0.77
C ALA A 28 0.72 3.56 -0.54
N LEU A 29 1.18 4.00 0.62
CA LEU A 29 1.28 5.42 0.94
C LEU A 29 1.92 6.19 -0.25
N GLY A 30 1.21 7.19 -0.77
CA GLY A 30 1.60 7.99 -1.93
C GLY A 30 1.08 7.51 -3.30
N GLU A 31 0.58 6.29 -3.42
CA GLU A 31 0.08 5.72 -4.69
C GLU A 31 -1.38 6.16 -5.01
N GLY A 32 -1.80 5.91 -6.25
CA GLY A 32 -3.11 6.31 -6.77
C GLY A 32 -4.25 5.37 -6.36
N ALA A 33 -5.47 5.88 -6.15
CA ALA A 33 -6.62 5.16 -5.63
C ALA A 33 -7.07 3.94 -6.47
N ASP A 34 -6.68 3.88 -7.74
CA ASP A 34 -6.97 2.76 -8.65
C ASP A 34 -6.35 1.44 -8.16
N SER A 35 -5.31 1.53 -7.36
CA SER A 35 -4.60 0.39 -6.76
C SER A 35 -5.32 -0.27 -5.58
N ILE A 36 -6.32 0.40 -5.00
CA ILE A 36 -7.07 -0.06 -3.81
C ILE A 36 -7.90 -1.32 -4.13
N VAL A 37 -8.36 -1.45 -5.38
CA VAL A 37 -9.11 -2.63 -5.84
C VAL A 37 -8.20 -3.85 -5.97
N ALA A 38 -6.92 -3.65 -6.33
CA ALA A 38 -5.95 -4.74 -6.39
C ALA A 38 -5.62 -5.27 -4.99
N ASP A 39 -5.56 -4.37 -4.00
CA ASP A 39 -5.33 -4.71 -2.60
C ASP A 39 -6.47 -5.55 -1.99
N GLN A 40 -7.72 -5.31 -2.40
CA GLN A 40 -8.87 -6.14 -2.00
C GLN A 40 -8.65 -7.62 -2.32
N GLN A 41 -8.14 -7.91 -3.52
CA GLN A 41 -8.02 -9.27 -4.02
C GLN A 41 -6.90 -10.04 -3.32
N GLU A 42 -5.84 -9.35 -2.90
CA GLU A 42 -4.68 -9.98 -2.27
C GLU A 42 -4.84 -10.11 -0.75
N MET A 43 -5.37 -9.09 -0.09
CA MET A 43 -5.56 -9.14 1.36
C MET A 43 -6.73 -10.03 1.77
N GLY A 44 -7.62 -10.38 0.85
CA GLY A 44 -8.82 -11.19 1.13
C GLY A 44 -9.81 -10.51 2.08
N GLY A 45 -9.64 -9.19 2.28
CA GLY A 45 -10.45 -8.37 3.17
C GLY A 45 -11.63 -7.75 2.46
N LYS A 46 -12.70 -7.47 3.20
CA LYS A 46 -13.80 -6.64 2.72
C LYS A 46 -13.39 -5.18 2.81
N ILE A 47 -13.52 -4.43 1.71
CA ILE A 47 -13.31 -2.99 1.71
C ILE A 47 -14.63 -2.29 2.05
N GLU A 48 -14.59 -1.42 3.06
CA GLU A 48 -15.65 -0.45 3.35
C GLU A 48 -15.14 0.95 3.05
N ARG A 49 -15.90 1.71 2.25
CA ARG A 49 -15.53 3.06 1.85
C ARG A 49 -16.38 4.07 2.60
N ILE A 50 -15.72 4.93 3.36
CA ILE A 50 -16.34 5.95 4.20
C ILE A 50 -15.98 7.33 3.63
N PRO A 51 -16.93 8.09 3.07
CA PRO A 51 -16.69 9.45 2.66
C PRO A 51 -16.53 10.35 3.90
N ASN A 52 -15.52 11.21 3.88
CA ASN A 52 -15.28 12.23 4.91
C ASN A 52 -15.23 13.62 4.26
N ALA A 53 -15.26 14.67 5.09
CA ALA A 53 -15.03 16.03 4.60
C ALA A 53 -13.57 16.15 4.11
N GLY A 54 -13.37 16.31 2.81
CA GLY A 54 -12.04 16.54 2.22
C GLY A 54 -11.23 15.28 1.88
N TYR A 55 -11.71 14.07 2.19
CA TYR A 55 -11.04 12.81 1.81
C TYR A 55 -11.99 11.60 1.87
N THR A 56 -11.52 10.45 1.42
CA THR A 56 -12.22 9.16 1.57
C THR A 56 -11.37 8.20 2.38
N THR A 57 -11.96 7.48 3.33
CA THR A 57 -11.30 6.36 4.02
C THR A 57 -11.72 5.05 3.39
N ASN A 58 -10.75 4.20 3.06
CA ASN A 58 -11.00 2.80 2.74
C ASN A 58 -10.53 1.96 3.93
N GLU A 59 -11.47 1.26 4.56
CA GLU A 59 -11.19 0.34 5.65
C GLU A 59 -11.08 -1.09 5.12
N ILE A 60 -10.05 -1.80 5.54
CA ILE A 60 -9.76 -3.18 5.12
C ILE A 60 -9.51 -4.00 6.37
N LEU A 61 -10.46 -4.89 6.71
CA LEU A 61 -10.25 -5.89 7.75
C LEU A 61 -9.61 -7.12 7.13
N VAL A 62 -8.33 -7.34 7.42
CA VAL A 62 -7.60 -8.50 6.90
C VAL A 62 -7.88 -9.76 7.73
N PRO A 63 -7.68 -10.98 7.21
CA PRO A 63 -7.98 -12.24 7.91
C PRO A 63 -7.29 -12.39 9.27
N SER A 64 -6.17 -11.70 9.50
CA SER A 64 -5.50 -11.69 10.80
C SER A 64 -6.27 -10.92 11.88
N GLY A 65 -7.36 -10.23 11.54
CA GLY A 65 -8.12 -9.37 12.45
C GLY A 65 -7.53 -7.96 12.59
N THR A 66 -6.59 -7.59 11.72
CA THR A 66 -6.02 -6.24 11.69
C THR A 66 -6.87 -5.35 10.79
N LEU A 67 -7.31 -4.22 11.33
CA LEU A 67 -8.01 -3.19 10.56
C LEU A 67 -6.97 -2.24 9.98
N ILE A 68 -6.95 -2.10 8.67
CA ILE A 68 -6.12 -1.15 7.93
C ILE A 68 -7.04 -0.05 7.41
N ARG A 69 -6.59 1.21 7.48
CA ARG A 69 -7.27 2.35 6.87
C ARG A 69 -6.33 3.04 5.90
N GLU A 70 -6.86 3.34 4.73
CA GLU A 70 -6.18 4.13 3.71
C GLU A 70 -6.98 5.43 3.50
N TYR A 71 -6.29 6.56 3.61
CA TYR A 71 -6.88 7.88 3.51
C TYR A 71 -6.53 8.48 2.15
N VAL A 72 -7.54 8.68 1.32
CA VAL A 72 -7.41 9.06 -0.09
C VAL A 72 -7.85 10.51 -0.28
N SER A 73 -6.96 11.33 -0.80
CA SER A 73 -7.24 12.73 -1.12
C SER A 73 -8.21 12.85 -2.31
N PRO A 74 -8.85 14.00 -2.53
CA PRO A 74 -9.69 14.23 -3.71
C PRO A 74 -8.91 14.10 -5.02
N GLY A 75 -7.59 14.33 -5.00
CA GLY A 75 -6.68 14.08 -6.12
C GLY A 75 -6.35 12.60 -6.34
N GLY A 76 -7.01 11.69 -5.64
CA GLY A 76 -6.89 10.25 -5.82
C GLY A 76 -5.59 9.66 -5.29
N ARG A 77 -4.91 10.29 -4.32
CA ARG A 77 -3.67 9.76 -3.74
C ARG A 77 -3.87 9.34 -2.29
N VAL A 78 -3.28 8.22 -1.90
CA VAL A 78 -3.21 7.81 -0.49
C VAL A 78 -2.24 8.74 0.23
N PHE A 79 -2.74 9.65 1.06
CA PHE A 79 -1.90 10.60 1.80
C PHE A 79 -1.58 10.15 3.22
N ALA A 80 -2.39 9.24 3.77
CA ALA A 80 -2.14 8.61 5.05
C ALA A 80 -2.61 7.16 5.06
N VAL A 81 -2.01 6.37 5.94
CA VAL A 81 -2.43 5.01 6.26
C VAL A 81 -2.39 4.80 7.76
N SER A 82 -3.27 3.97 8.30
CA SER A 82 -3.21 3.52 9.68
C SER A 82 -3.60 2.06 9.81
N TRP A 83 -3.18 1.44 10.91
CA TRP A 83 -3.59 0.09 11.24
C TRP A 83 -3.75 -0.10 12.74
N ARG A 84 -4.61 -1.03 13.11
CA ARG A 84 -4.75 -1.52 14.48
C ARG A 84 -5.21 -2.97 14.50
N GLY A 85 -4.58 -3.81 15.31
CA GLY A 85 -4.99 -5.20 15.43
C GLY A 85 -4.01 -6.10 16.17
N PRO A 86 -4.26 -7.42 16.14
CA PRO A 86 -3.44 -8.39 16.85
C PRO A 86 -2.07 -8.61 16.21
N THR A 87 -1.90 -8.21 14.94
CA THR A 87 -0.67 -8.37 14.17
C THR A 87 -0.30 -7.08 13.46
N THR A 88 0.99 -6.83 13.25
CA THR A 88 1.44 -5.76 12.35
C THR A 88 1.24 -6.20 10.89
N PRO A 89 0.67 -5.35 10.01
CA PRO A 89 0.58 -5.66 8.59
C PRO A 89 1.98 -5.68 7.95
N ASN A 90 2.09 -6.13 6.70
CA ASN A 90 3.34 -6.00 5.95
C ASN A 90 3.61 -4.51 5.67
N LEU A 91 4.47 -3.90 6.50
CA LEU A 91 4.79 -2.47 6.43
C LEU A 91 5.52 -2.08 5.14
N ALA A 92 6.27 -2.98 4.51
CA ALA A 92 6.90 -2.69 3.23
C ALA A 92 5.86 -2.47 2.13
N ASN A 93 4.78 -3.24 2.15
CA ASN A 93 3.68 -3.08 1.21
C ASN A 93 2.85 -1.85 1.52
N LEU A 94 2.50 -1.63 2.79
CA LEU A 94 1.63 -0.53 3.21
C LEU A 94 2.30 0.85 3.02
N LEU A 95 3.60 0.95 3.28
CA LEU A 95 4.35 2.21 3.21
C LEU A 95 5.02 2.43 1.84
N GLY A 96 5.11 1.39 1.00
CA GLY A 96 5.68 1.46 -0.34
C GLY A 96 7.07 2.09 -0.37
N SER A 97 7.25 3.09 -1.24
CA SER A 97 8.52 3.79 -1.43
C SER A 97 9.03 4.48 -0.16
N TYR A 98 8.14 4.82 0.78
CA TYR A 98 8.51 5.45 2.05
C TYR A 98 9.08 4.46 3.09
N PHE A 99 8.95 3.15 2.88
CA PHE A 99 9.38 2.15 3.86
C PHE A 99 10.89 2.25 4.19
N GLN A 100 11.73 2.33 3.15
CA GLN A 100 13.19 2.34 3.33
C GLN A 100 13.67 3.60 4.07
N GLN A 101 13.11 4.78 3.76
CA GLN A 101 13.48 6.00 4.47
C GLN A 101 13.02 5.99 5.93
N ILE A 102 11.84 5.44 6.23
CA ILE A 102 11.34 5.30 7.61
C ILE A 102 12.23 4.32 8.37
N GLN A 103 12.59 3.19 7.76
CA GLN A 103 13.48 2.20 8.38
C GLN A 103 14.85 2.80 8.69
N ALA A 104 15.46 3.51 7.73
CA ALA A 104 16.74 4.17 7.92
C ALA A 104 16.68 5.22 9.05
N ALA A 105 15.63 6.05 9.06
CA ALA A 105 15.43 7.05 10.11
C ALA A 105 15.19 6.41 11.48
N ALA A 106 14.43 5.31 11.56
CA ALA A 106 14.22 4.57 12.81
C ALA A 106 15.53 4.01 13.39
N LEU A 107 16.36 3.39 12.54
CA LEU A 107 17.66 2.84 12.93
C LEU A 107 18.63 3.92 13.40
N ALA A 108 18.64 5.09 12.75
CA ALA A 108 19.48 6.22 13.13
C ALA A 108 19.09 6.81 14.49
N HIS A 109 17.80 6.89 14.79
CA HIS A 109 17.33 7.47 16.06
C HIS A 109 17.41 6.49 17.23
N ARG A 110 17.26 5.18 16.99
CA ARG A 110 17.27 4.16 18.04
C ARG A 110 17.85 2.83 17.53
N PRO A 111 19.19 2.68 17.48
CA PRO A 111 19.80 1.40 17.14
C PRO A 111 19.36 0.32 18.14
N GLY A 112 18.51 -0.61 17.69
CA GLY A 112 18.12 -1.81 18.45
C GLY A 112 16.82 -1.76 19.25
N LEU A 113 15.97 -0.72 19.16
CA LEU A 113 14.67 -0.73 19.87
C LEU A 113 13.51 -1.29 19.04
N SER A 114 12.83 -2.29 19.60
CA SER A 114 11.42 -2.61 19.35
C SER A 114 10.57 -1.91 20.40
N GLY A 115 9.92 -0.81 20.04
CA GLY A 115 9.03 -0.04 20.94
C GLY A 115 8.31 1.08 20.18
N PRO A 116 7.35 1.79 20.81
CA PRO A 116 6.63 2.84 20.13
C PRO A 116 7.58 3.90 19.56
N ALA A 117 7.52 4.12 18.26
CA ALA A 117 8.45 4.96 17.53
C ALA A 117 7.68 6.02 16.76
N THR A 118 7.97 7.29 17.09
CA THR A 118 7.70 8.42 16.22
C THR A 118 8.95 8.65 15.39
N VAL A 119 8.82 8.58 14.08
CA VAL A 119 9.90 8.77 13.12
C VAL A 119 9.45 9.82 12.11
N VAL A 120 10.21 10.90 12.02
CA VAL A 120 10.05 11.90 10.96
C VAL A 120 11.14 11.64 9.93
N ALA A 121 10.73 11.35 8.69
CA ALA A 121 11.65 11.04 7.60
C ALA A 121 11.28 11.89 6.37
N GLY A 122 11.94 13.04 6.22
CA GLY A 122 11.63 13.98 5.14
C GLY A 122 10.21 14.52 5.29
N ASN A 123 9.33 14.19 4.34
CA ASN A 123 7.92 14.61 4.32
C ASN A 123 6.94 13.56 4.88
N VAL A 124 7.42 12.43 5.43
CA VAL A 124 6.56 11.43 6.07
C VAL A 124 6.74 11.44 7.58
N ILE A 125 5.62 11.41 8.29
CA ILE A 125 5.56 11.23 9.73
C ILE A 125 5.01 9.84 10.00
N PHE A 126 5.79 9.01 10.67
CA PHE A 126 5.44 7.64 11.02
C PHE A 126 5.35 7.49 12.54
N HIS A 127 4.24 6.92 13.01
CA HIS A 127 4.03 6.55 14.40
C HIS A 127 3.63 5.09 14.45
N SER A 128 4.28 4.28 15.29
CA SER A 128 3.78 2.92 15.57
C SER A 128 4.08 2.53 16.99
N GLY A 129 3.43 1.47 17.47
CA GLY A 129 3.64 0.92 18.80
C GLY A 129 2.71 -0.25 19.09
N GLY A 130 2.62 -0.58 20.37
CA GLY A 130 1.76 -1.64 20.86
C GLY A 130 2.52 -2.75 21.58
N HIS A 131 1.77 -3.77 21.96
CA HIS A 131 2.28 -4.99 22.58
C HIS A 131 1.71 -6.20 21.83
N MET A 132 2.17 -7.40 22.19
CA MET A 132 1.66 -8.64 21.60
C MET A 132 0.13 -8.68 21.66
N GLY A 133 -0.52 -8.81 20.49
CA GLY A 133 -1.97 -8.83 20.35
C GLY A 133 -2.68 -7.47 20.26
N ASN A 134 -1.95 -6.35 20.31
CA ASN A 134 -2.52 -5.00 20.14
C ASN A 134 -1.47 -4.05 19.56
N PHE A 135 -1.15 -4.26 18.29
CA PHE A 135 -0.28 -3.40 17.51
C PHE A 135 -1.10 -2.30 16.83
N TRP A 136 -0.46 -1.14 16.68
CA TRP A 136 -1.05 -0.02 15.96
C TRP A 136 0.05 0.81 15.29
N GLY A 137 -0.37 1.60 14.31
CA GLY A 137 0.47 2.65 13.75
C GLY A 137 -0.24 3.45 12.69
N ARG A 138 0.46 4.49 12.24
CA ARG A 138 -0.02 5.48 11.29
C ARG A 138 1.18 6.08 10.55
N ALA A 139 1.00 6.35 9.27
CA ALA A 139 1.94 7.13 8.48
C ALA A 139 1.18 8.21 7.70
N VAL A 140 1.73 9.42 7.67
CA VAL A 140 1.14 10.58 6.98
C VAL A 140 2.20 11.23 6.12
N VAL A 141 1.89 11.51 4.85
CA VAL A 141 2.74 12.30 3.95
C VAL A 141 2.22 13.74 3.98
N SER A 142 2.91 14.62 4.71
CA SER A 142 2.43 15.97 4.98
C SER A 142 2.17 16.78 3.71
N SER A 143 2.93 16.55 2.64
CA SER A 143 2.74 17.23 1.35
C SER A 143 1.51 16.78 0.55
N LEU A 144 0.84 15.70 0.96
CA LEU A 144 -0.36 15.16 0.31
C LEU A 144 -1.63 15.34 1.12
N VAL A 145 -1.53 15.89 2.34
CA VAL A 145 -2.69 16.17 3.20
C VAL A 145 -3.57 17.21 2.52
N PRO A 146 -4.87 16.93 2.30
CA PRO A 146 -5.79 17.90 1.72
C PRO A 146 -5.94 19.14 2.60
N GLU A 147 -6.19 20.29 1.98
CA GLU A 147 -6.45 21.52 2.72
C GLU A 147 -7.66 21.37 3.66
N GLY A 148 -7.51 21.82 4.90
CA GLY A 148 -8.56 21.75 5.93
C GLY A 148 -8.68 20.39 6.65
N VAL A 149 -7.86 19.39 6.31
CA VAL A 149 -7.80 18.12 7.06
C VAL A 149 -6.77 18.24 8.18
N ASP A 150 -7.19 17.99 9.42
CA ASP A 150 -6.29 17.89 10.57
C ASP A 150 -5.77 16.45 10.69
N GLU A 151 -4.48 16.29 11.01
CA GLU A 151 -3.92 14.96 11.30
C GLU A 151 -4.59 14.29 12.51
N ALA A 152 -5.24 15.06 13.39
CA ALA A 152 -6.05 14.55 14.50
C ALA A 152 -7.27 13.75 14.04
N ASP A 153 -7.79 13.99 12.84
CA ASP A 153 -8.95 13.28 12.29
C ASP A 153 -8.58 11.89 11.73
N LEU A 154 -7.27 11.62 11.57
CA LEU A 154 -6.72 10.37 11.05
C LEU A 154 -6.54 9.35 12.19
N LYS A 155 -7.45 8.38 12.29
CA LYS A 155 -7.49 7.34 13.33
C LYS A 155 -6.62 6.14 13.03
#